data_AF-A0A2N6VP30-F1
#
_entry.id   AF-A0A2N6VP30-F1
#
_cell.length_a   1.000
_cell.length_b   1.000
_cell.length_c   1.000
_cell.angle_alpha   90.00
_cell.angle_beta   90.00
_cell.angle_gamma   90.00
#
_symmetry.space_group_name_H-M   'P 1'
#
loop_
_entity.id
_entity.type
_entity.pdbx_description
1 polymer ?
#
loop_
_entity_poly.entity_id
_entity_poly.type
_entity_poly.pdbx_seq_one_letter_code
_entity_poly.pdbx_strand_id
1 'polypeptide(L)'
;MATDKNSDDLVSRRMNATDDDPEATAQFDAFPRESTPEKPSMLSDEEWALLSDGPGKKSPETPDTSEVASKDTAEATKDSTDTQKLAKTRETSVKRQHSSARPVDREEPTRVMPTAVPAGSSSAATTTSAPSTAAATTSAPQPGFYHRFGFLDFIATAIIVASMPFMLVALAIKIASSGMFLRFEYFINPVFPNDKYGFHSEDRLHYASYVTNYLFNGDSSRYLADVVFPDGKPVFTDGEIAHMSDVKGLVTLLFFIAIVGMILSLISAVYLGRKYGPGLHHAMRWSGIVTLTFFAILTVVALLGWEQFFTGFHDMFFASGTWQFYLDDSLIRLFPPQFWIDAGVFVAAFVVLISILLIAISRIGHKKRKLAREAAKKA
;
A
#
# COMPACT_ATOMS: atom_id res chain seq x y z
N MET A 1 -46.22 17.46 -19.99
CA MET A 1 -45.99 18.93 -19.93
C MET A 1 -46.10 19.28 -18.45
N ALA A 2 -44.97 19.34 -17.76
CA ALA A 2 -44.11 20.52 -17.60
C ALA A 2 -44.65 21.40 -16.46
N THR A 3 -44.01 21.54 -15.28
CA THR A 3 -42.63 22.04 -14.98
C THR A 3 -42.42 23.47 -15.49
N ASP A 4 -41.85 24.41 -14.75
CA ASP A 4 -41.28 24.39 -13.38
C ASP A 4 -41.53 25.78 -12.72
N LYS A 5 -41.43 25.92 -11.39
CA LYS A 5 -41.60 27.23 -10.74
C LYS A 5 -41.06 27.38 -9.30
N ASN A 6 -39.75 27.33 -9.10
CA ASN A 6 -39.12 28.04 -7.95
C ASN A 6 -37.62 28.40 -8.12
N SER A 7 -37.12 28.51 -9.35
CA SER A 7 -35.67 28.53 -9.63
C SER A 7 -35.07 29.94 -9.87
N ASP A 8 -35.89 30.92 -10.22
CA ASP A 8 -35.41 32.14 -10.90
C ASP A 8 -35.00 33.29 -9.95
N ASP A 9 -35.43 33.25 -8.68
CA ASP A 9 -35.34 34.39 -7.74
C ASP A 9 -33.93 34.65 -7.19
N LEU A 10 -32.96 33.78 -7.51
CA LEU A 10 -31.54 33.96 -7.15
C LEU A 10 -30.70 34.60 -8.27
N VAL A 11 -31.21 34.68 -9.50
CA VAL A 11 -30.49 35.31 -10.64
C VAL A 11 -30.78 36.81 -10.71
N SER A 12 -32.02 37.22 -10.42
CA SER A 12 -32.50 38.61 -10.45
C SER A 12 -31.73 39.57 -9.55
N ARG A 13 -30.99 39.07 -8.54
CA ARG A 13 -30.19 39.89 -7.62
C ARG A 13 -28.78 40.23 -8.14
N ARG A 14 -28.42 39.82 -9.36
CA ARG A 14 -27.12 40.11 -9.99
C ARG A 14 -27.16 41.15 -11.12
N MET A 15 -28.28 41.86 -11.27
CA MET A 15 -28.49 42.87 -12.32
C MET A 15 -29.14 44.16 -11.76
N ASN A 16 -28.47 44.83 -10.82
CA ASN A 16 -28.67 46.26 -10.58
C ASN A 16 -27.47 46.83 -9.78
N ALA A 17 -26.44 47.25 -10.51
CA ALA A 17 -25.26 47.98 -10.02
C ALA A 17 -24.59 48.69 -11.20
N THR A 18 -25.31 49.59 -11.85
CA THR A 18 -24.76 50.58 -12.78
C THR A 18 -24.51 51.86 -12.00
N ASP A 19 -23.28 52.06 -11.56
CA ASP A 19 -22.74 53.35 -11.13
C ASP A 19 -21.40 53.53 -11.86
N ASP A 20 -21.17 54.72 -12.41
CA ASP A 20 -19.97 55.03 -13.19
C ASP A 20 -18.78 55.33 -12.26
N ASP A 21 -17.74 54.49 -12.29
CA ASP A 21 -16.44 54.77 -11.66
C ASP A 21 -15.29 54.49 -12.65
N PRO A 22 -14.67 55.54 -13.24
CA PRO A 22 -13.55 55.39 -14.16
C PRO A 22 -12.17 55.27 -13.47
N GLU A 23 -12.08 55.37 -12.14
CA GLU A 23 -10.78 55.39 -11.43
C GLU A 23 -10.30 53.98 -11.01
N ALA A 24 -11.17 52.97 -11.09
CA ALA A 24 -10.93 51.57 -10.73
C ALA A 24 -9.90 50.79 -11.61
N THR A 25 -9.09 51.47 -12.43
CA THR A 25 -8.05 50.86 -13.28
C THR A 25 -6.64 51.47 -13.12
N ALA A 26 -6.45 52.42 -12.20
CA ALA A 26 -5.20 53.17 -12.02
C ALA A 26 -4.39 52.79 -10.76
N GLN A 27 -4.31 51.49 -10.42
CA GLN A 27 -3.56 51.04 -9.22
C GLN A 27 -2.86 49.68 -9.38
N PHE A 28 -2.11 49.53 -10.48
CA PHE A 28 -1.26 48.35 -10.75
C PHE A 28 0.11 48.75 -11.33
N ASP A 29 0.85 49.59 -10.59
CA ASP A 29 2.23 49.92 -10.92
C ASP A 29 3.06 50.23 -9.67
N ALA A 30 4.40 50.21 -9.80
CA ALA A 30 5.40 50.56 -8.78
C ALA A 30 5.45 49.72 -7.47
N PHE A 31 5.94 48.48 -7.58
CA PHE A 31 6.82 47.90 -6.56
C PHE A 31 8.26 47.81 -7.11
N PRO A 32 9.21 48.65 -6.63
CA PRO A 32 10.62 48.52 -7.00
C PRO A 32 11.20 47.18 -6.54
N ARG A 33 11.90 46.48 -7.44
CA ARG A 33 12.85 45.42 -7.08
C ARG A 33 14.26 46.00 -7.03
N GLU A 34 15.14 45.27 -6.33
CA GLU A 34 16.59 45.50 -6.27
C GLU A 34 17.03 46.84 -5.63
N SER A 35 17.16 46.81 -4.30
CA SER A 35 18.23 47.57 -3.63
C SER A 35 19.49 46.69 -3.57
N THR A 36 20.43 46.91 -4.49
CA THR A 36 21.83 46.55 -4.20
C THR A 36 22.28 47.33 -2.96
N PRO A 37 23.11 46.74 -2.07
CA PRO A 37 23.53 47.44 -0.86
C PRO A 37 24.43 48.63 -1.24
N GLU A 38 23.96 49.85 -1.02
CA GLU A 38 24.78 51.04 -1.20
C GLU A 38 25.91 51.07 -0.17
N LYS A 39 27.12 51.33 -0.66
CA LYS A 39 28.34 51.43 0.14
C LYS A 39 28.25 52.61 1.12
N PRO A 40 28.36 52.39 2.45
CA PRO A 40 28.34 53.46 3.44
C PRO A 40 29.47 54.48 3.20
N SER A 41 29.16 55.77 3.33
CA SER A 41 30.05 56.89 3.00
C SER A 41 31.31 57.05 3.87
N MET A 42 31.51 56.18 4.86
CA MET A 42 32.70 56.15 5.73
C MET A 42 33.63 54.94 5.47
N LEU A 43 33.39 54.16 4.42
CA LEU A 43 34.28 53.07 3.97
C LEU A 43 35.02 53.48 2.69
N SER A 44 36.28 53.06 2.54
CA SER A 44 37.00 53.12 1.26
C SER A 44 36.49 52.07 0.27
N ASP A 45 36.77 52.25 -1.03
CA ASP A 45 36.36 51.29 -2.07
C ASP A 45 37.04 49.92 -1.89
N GLU A 46 38.25 49.91 -1.33
CA GLU A 46 39.05 48.72 -1.03
C GLU A 46 38.46 47.92 0.15
N GLU A 47 38.03 48.60 1.23
CA GLU A 47 37.38 47.94 2.38
C GLU A 47 36.01 47.36 2.02
N TRP A 48 35.25 48.01 1.13
CA TRP A 48 33.95 47.52 0.68
C TRP A 48 34.08 46.22 -0.12
N ALA A 49 35.05 46.13 -1.03
CA ALA A 49 35.33 44.92 -1.80
C ALA A 49 35.78 43.73 -0.92
N LEU A 50 36.43 44.00 0.22
CA LEU A 50 36.82 42.98 1.20
C LEU A 50 35.66 42.46 2.06
N LEU A 51 34.52 43.15 2.09
CA LEU A 51 33.33 42.75 2.86
C LEU A 51 32.32 41.92 2.06
N SER A 52 32.36 41.99 0.71
CA SER A 52 31.48 41.17 -0.16
C SER A 52 31.97 39.74 -0.36
N ASP A 53 33.30 39.53 -0.37
CA ASP A 53 33.93 38.27 -0.78
C ASP A 53 34.40 37.43 0.43
N GLY A 54 33.46 36.80 1.12
CA GLY A 54 33.80 35.78 2.14
C GLY A 54 34.39 34.52 1.51
N PRO A 55 35.47 33.93 2.09
CA PRO A 55 35.25 32.65 2.76
C PRO A 55 36.17 32.33 3.97
N GLY A 56 35.54 32.16 5.13
CA GLY A 56 36.01 31.25 6.18
C GLY A 56 37.01 31.78 7.22
N LYS A 57 37.34 30.90 8.19
CA LYS A 57 37.97 31.15 9.51
C LYS A 57 37.01 31.87 10.48
N LYS A 58 36.56 31.18 11.55
CA LYS A 58 37.29 30.89 12.80
C LYS A 58 37.57 32.15 13.62
N SER A 59 36.74 32.42 14.61
CA SER A 59 37.05 33.34 15.70
C SER A 59 38.16 32.77 16.60
N PRO A 60 39.13 33.60 17.02
CA PRO A 60 39.76 33.49 18.31
C PRO A 60 39.23 34.58 19.27
N GLU A 61 38.97 34.16 20.50
CA GLU A 61 39.13 34.87 21.78
C GLU A 61 39.23 36.41 21.82
N THR A 62 38.41 37.02 22.69
CA THR A 62 38.95 37.90 23.75
C THR A 62 38.28 37.53 25.10
N PRO A 63 38.93 37.76 26.25
CA PRO A 63 38.65 37.03 27.50
C PRO A 63 37.90 37.84 28.57
N ASP A 64 37.55 37.15 29.68
CA ASP A 64 37.51 37.64 31.07
C ASP A 64 36.60 38.83 31.46
N THR A 65 35.94 38.88 32.64
CA THR A 65 35.93 38.01 33.84
C THR A 65 34.56 38.09 34.52
N SER A 66 34.10 37.03 35.21
CA SER A 66 33.45 37.15 36.53
C SER A 66 33.33 35.80 37.25
N GLU A 67 34.18 35.61 38.28
CA GLU A 67 34.13 34.49 39.23
C GLU A 67 33.27 34.86 40.45
N VAL A 68 32.31 34.02 40.85
CA VAL A 68 31.90 33.76 42.26
C VAL A 68 31.29 32.36 42.33
N ALA A 69 31.57 31.60 43.40
CA ALA A 69 30.96 30.30 43.66
C ALA A 69 30.24 30.22 45.03
N SER A 70 29.04 29.62 45.03
CA SER A 70 28.29 29.13 46.20
C SER A 70 27.29 28.06 45.70
N LYS A 71 27.26 26.78 46.10
CA LYS A 71 27.63 26.00 47.29
C LYS A 71 26.48 25.80 48.30
N ASP A 72 26.19 24.50 48.56
CA ASP A 72 25.46 23.86 49.69
C ASP A 72 23.92 24.01 49.91
N THR A 73 23.22 22.90 49.63
CA THR A 73 22.22 22.15 50.47
C THR A 73 21.03 22.80 51.21
N ALA A 74 19.82 22.30 50.92
CA ALA A 74 18.69 21.95 51.83
C ALA A 74 17.74 20.99 51.05
N GLU A 75 17.24 19.84 51.56
CA GLU A 75 16.19 19.58 52.58
C GLU A 75 14.78 20.13 52.22
N ALA A 76 13.65 19.44 52.47
CA ALA A 76 13.38 18.04 52.87
C ALA A 76 11.87 17.68 52.73
N THR A 77 11.50 16.39 52.87
CA THR A 77 10.12 15.84 53.05
C THR A 77 9.11 16.06 51.91
N LYS A 78 8.03 15.29 51.67
CA LYS A 78 7.34 14.11 52.27
C LYS A 78 6.77 13.28 51.07
N ASP A 79 6.20 12.08 51.16
CA ASP A 79 5.70 11.27 52.28
C ASP A 79 5.93 9.76 52.01
N SER A 80 5.50 8.83 52.88
CA SER A 80 5.68 7.38 52.67
C SER A 80 4.55 6.50 53.23
N THR A 81 4.34 5.32 52.62
CA THR A 81 3.50 4.18 53.12
C THR A 81 1.99 4.47 53.29
N ASP A 82 1.10 3.49 53.56
CA ASP A 82 1.25 2.02 53.66
C ASP A 82 0.64 1.28 52.44
N THR A 83 -0.12 0.20 52.63
CA THR A 83 -0.45 -0.80 51.59
C THR A 83 -1.59 -1.75 52.05
N GLN A 84 -1.48 -3.05 51.74
CA GLN A 84 -2.36 -4.17 52.14
C GLN A 84 -3.74 -4.26 51.45
N LYS A 85 -3.97 -5.30 50.61
CA LYS A 85 -4.69 -6.59 50.91
C LYS A 85 -6.18 -6.54 50.51
N LEU A 86 -6.92 -7.65 50.33
CA LEU A 86 -6.61 -9.09 50.42
C LEU A 86 -7.23 -9.88 49.23
N ALA A 87 -6.77 -11.11 49.01
CA ALA A 87 -7.10 -12.02 47.91
C ALA A 87 -8.35 -12.93 48.13
N LYS A 88 -8.48 -13.98 47.27
CA LYS A 88 -9.37 -15.18 47.34
C LYS A 88 -10.82 -14.95 46.86
N THR A 89 -11.57 -15.91 46.29
CA THR A 89 -11.45 -17.38 46.06
C THR A 89 -12.16 -17.70 44.72
N ARG A 90 -11.68 -18.47 43.72
CA ARG A 90 -11.27 -19.89 43.56
C ARG A 90 -12.42 -20.92 43.50
N GLU A 91 -12.36 -21.77 42.46
CA GLU A 91 -13.18 -22.98 42.17
C GLU A 91 -14.71 -22.74 41.97
N THR A 92 -15.52 -23.63 41.37
CA THR A 92 -15.38 -25.07 41.07
C THR A 92 -15.95 -25.46 39.68
N SER A 93 -15.65 -26.67 39.20
CA SER A 93 -16.09 -27.32 37.94
C SER A 93 -17.49 -27.95 37.98
N VAL A 94 -18.16 -28.09 36.82
CA VAL A 94 -19.06 -29.24 36.52
C VAL A 94 -18.89 -29.74 35.07
N LYS A 95 -18.75 -31.07 34.92
CA LYS A 95 -18.73 -31.84 33.66
C LYS A 95 -20.01 -32.70 33.58
N ARG A 96 -20.71 -32.74 32.44
CA ARG A 96 -21.69 -33.83 32.13
C ARG A 96 -21.68 -34.23 30.65
N GLN A 97 -21.35 -35.51 30.42
CA GLN A 97 -21.84 -36.32 29.30
C GLN A 97 -22.71 -37.43 29.90
N HIS A 98 -23.88 -37.72 29.32
CA HIS A 98 -24.66 -38.98 29.34
C HIS A 98 -25.69 -38.78 28.19
N SER A 99 -25.99 -39.69 27.25
CA SER A 99 -26.12 -41.15 27.23
C SER A 99 -27.40 -41.67 27.91
N SER A 100 -28.41 -42.09 27.11
CA SER A 100 -29.01 -43.44 27.17
C SER A 100 -30.17 -43.67 26.17
N ALA A 101 -30.29 -44.92 25.68
CA ALA A 101 -31.51 -45.69 25.32
C ALA A 101 -32.45 -45.32 24.14
N ARG A 102 -33.29 -46.31 23.80
CA ARG A 102 -34.20 -46.48 22.63
C ARG A 102 -35.43 -47.32 23.06
N PRO A 103 -36.63 -47.15 22.45
CA PRO A 103 -37.34 -48.28 21.77
C PRO A 103 -37.67 -47.94 20.29
N VAL A 104 -37.75 -48.85 19.30
CA VAL A 104 -38.77 -49.90 18.98
C VAL A 104 -40.09 -49.22 18.57
N ASP A 105 -40.76 -49.50 17.44
CA ASP A 105 -41.00 -50.73 16.61
C ASP A 105 -40.07 -50.93 15.36
N ARG A 106 -40.01 -52.05 14.58
CA ARG A 106 -40.95 -53.08 14.03
C ARG A 106 -41.69 -52.57 12.76
N GLU A 107 -41.72 -53.24 11.60
CA GLU A 107 -41.83 -54.69 11.31
C GLU A 107 -40.90 -55.30 10.21
N GLU A 108 -40.86 -56.64 10.19
CA GLU A 108 -40.42 -57.57 9.12
C GLU A 108 -41.71 -58.25 8.53
N PRO A 109 -41.74 -59.12 7.49
CA PRO A 109 -40.69 -60.00 6.91
C PRO A 109 -40.58 -59.82 5.34
N THR A 110 -39.91 -60.62 4.49
CA THR A 110 -39.65 -62.08 4.54
C THR A 110 -38.43 -62.54 3.73
N ARG A 111 -37.52 -63.22 4.45
CA ARG A 111 -36.54 -64.24 4.01
C ARG A 111 -37.01 -65.17 2.86
N VAL A 112 -36.14 -65.40 1.85
CA VAL A 112 -35.73 -66.75 1.38
C VAL A 112 -34.28 -66.71 0.85
N MET A 113 -33.44 -67.65 1.29
CA MET A 113 -32.15 -68.05 0.68
C MET A 113 -31.92 -69.54 0.99
N PRO A 114 -31.69 -70.36 -0.04
CA PRO A 114 -30.67 -71.43 -0.02
C PRO A 114 -29.90 -71.45 -1.37
N THR A 115 -28.74 -72.06 -1.59
CA THR A 115 -27.67 -72.75 -0.84
C THR A 115 -26.63 -73.12 -1.95
N ALA A 116 -25.41 -73.56 -1.64
CA ALA A 116 -24.35 -73.75 -2.66
C ALA A 116 -23.93 -75.22 -2.88
N VAL A 117 -23.55 -75.55 -4.15
CA VAL A 117 -22.55 -76.61 -4.55
C VAL A 117 -23.05 -78.08 -4.36
N PRO A 118 -22.66 -79.11 -5.19
CA PRO A 118 -21.43 -79.27 -5.98
C PRO A 118 -21.51 -79.82 -7.44
N ALA A 119 -20.34 -79.78 -8.11
CA ALA A 119 -19.74 -80.70 -9.11
C ALA A 119 -20.56 -81.54 -10.13
N GLY A 120 -20.11 -81.52 -11.40
CA GLY A 120 -20.47 -82.49 -12.46
C GLY A 120 -19.46 -82.48 -13.62
N SER A 121 -19.04 -83.65 -14.12
CA SER A 121 -17.90 -83.80 -15.07
C SER A 121 -18.30 -83.95 -16.55
N SER A 122 -17.41 -83.51 -17.45
CA SER A 122 -17.24 -83.99 -18.84
C SER A 122 -18.43 -83.76 -19.81
N SER A 123 -18.27 -83.64 -21.14
CA SER A 123 -17.22 -84.16 -22.01
C SER A 123 -16.94 -83.25 -23.24
N ALA A 124 -16.12 -83.71 -24.17
CA ALA A 124 -15.55 -82.93 -25.28
C ALA A 124 -16.42 -82.83 -26.55
N ALA A 125 -16.19 -81.77 -27.31
CA ALA A 125 -16.37 -81.73 -28.77
C ALA A 125 -15.31 -80.80 -29.39
N THR A 126 -14.56 -81.27 -30.39
CA THR A 126 -13.46 -80.52 -31.02
C THR A 126 -13.72 -80.31 -32.51
N THR A 127 -13.97 -79.06 -32.90
CA THR A 127 -13.78 -78.50 -34.25
C THR A 127 -13.80 -76.96 -34.15
N THR A 128 -13.22 -76.16 -35.04
CA THR A 128 -12.03 -76.28 -35.90
C THR A 128 -11.55 -74.85 -36.18
N SER A 129 -10.24 -74.66 -36.27
CA SER A 129 -9.48 -73.42 -36.48
C SER A 129 -10.08 -72.30 -37.36
N ALA A 130 -10.02 -71.07 -36.81
CA ALA A 130 -9.46 -69.85 -37.44
C ALA A 130 -10.25 -69.14 -38.58
N PRO A 131 -9.91 -67.85 -38.89
CA PRO A 131 -8.94 -66.97 -38.23
C PRO A 131 -9.56 -65.87 -37.37
N SER A 132 -8.73 -65.32 -36.47
CA SER A 132 -8.99 -64.02 -35.86
C SER A 132 -8.80 -62.93 -36.91
N THR A 133 -9.87 -62.50 -37.57
CA THR A 133 -9.92 -61.12 -38.06
C THR A 133 -9.92 -60.22 -36.84
N ALA A 134 -8.76 -59.60 -36.58
CA ALA A 134 -8.67 -58.60 -35.53
C ALA A 134 -9.76 -57.55 -35.75
N ALA A 135 -10.70 -57.47 -34.82
CA ALA A 135 -11.62 -56.35 -34.72
C ALA A 135 -10.77 -55.12 -34.39
N ALA A 136 -10.27 -54.48 -35.45
CA ALA A 136 -9.40 -53.32 -35.35
C ALA A 136 -10.13 -52.32 -34.46
N THR A 137 -9.56 -52.05 -33.28
CA THR A 137 -10.11 -51.08 -32.36
C THR A 137 -9.82 -49.71 -32.95
N THR A 138 -10.63 -49.33 -33.93
CA THR A 138 -10.79 -47.96 -34.41
C THR A 138 -11.50 -47.20 -33.30
N SER A 139 -10.81 -47.04 -32.17
CA SER A 139 -11.02 -45.94 -31.26
C SER A 139 -10.85 -44.70 -32.10
N ALA A 140 -11.97 -44.18 -32.61
CA ALA A 140 -11.99 -42.92 -33.35
C ALA A 140 -11.17 -41.91 -32.55
N PRO A 141 -10.26 -41.15 -33.20
CA PRO A 141 -9.35 -40.26 -32.48
C PRO A 141 -10.16 -39.18 -31.77
N GLN A 142 -10.52 -39.48 -30.52
CA GLN A 142 -11.29 -38.61 -29.64
C GLN A 142 -10.60 -37.25 -29.69
N PRO A 143 -11.26 -36.19 -30.21
CA PRO A 143 -10.58 -34.93 -30.48
C PRO A 143 -10.20 -34.32 -29.14
N GLY A 144 -8.96 -34.60 -28.73
CA GLY A 144 -8.43 -34.13 -27.48
C GLY A 144 -8.43 -32.62 -27.53
N PHE A 145 -9.37 -32.00 -26.80
CA PHE A 145 -9.47 -30.56 -26.59
C PHE A 145 -8.32 -30.03 -25.71
N TYR A 146 -7.10 -30.39 -26.12
CA TYR A 146 -5.85 -29.73 -25.80
C TYR A 146 -5.91 -28.36 -26.48
N HIS A 147 -6.63 -27.43 -25.86
CA HIS A 147 -6.68 -26.03 -26.27
C HIS A 147 -5.24 -25.50 -26.25
N ARG A 148 -4.60 -25.46 -27.43
CA ARG A 148 -3.26 -24.91 -27.60
C ARG A 148 -3.34 -23.46 -27.15
N PHE A 149 -2.46 -23.07 -26.23
CA PHE A 149 -2.48 -21.77 -25.59
C PHE A 149 -2.36 -20.68 -26.67
N GLY A 150 -3.44 -19.94 -26.90
CA GLY A 150 -3.56 -19.04 -28.04
C GLY A 150 -2.84 -17.70 -27.82
N PHE A 151 -2.62 -16.95 -28.90
CA PHE A 151 -2.08 -15.59 -28.83
C PHE A 151 -2.92 -14.67 -27.92
N LEU A 152 -4.25 -14.79 -27.96
CA LEU A 152 -5.15 -14.07 -27.05
C LEU A 152 -5.08 -14.56 -25.60
N ASP A 153 -4.86 -15.87 -25.37
CA ASP A 153 -4.63 -16.41 -24.02
C ASP A 153 -3.30 -15.90 -23.44
N PHE A 154 -2.29 -15.71 -24.29
CA PHE A 154 -1.00 -15.09 -23.94
C PHE A 154 -1.17 -13.61 -23.58
N ILE A 155 -1.81 -12.80 -24.44
CA ILE A 155 -2.06 -11.37 -24.17
C ILE A 155 -2.83 -11.18 -22.86
N ALA A 156 -3.95 -11.89 -22.69
CA ALA A 156 -4.76 -11.80 -21.48
C ALA A 156 -4.02 -12.30 -20.23
N THR A 157 -3.07 -13.24 -20.38
CA THR A 157 -2.15 -13.61 -19.30
C THR A 157 -1.16 -12.48 -19.00
N ALA A 158 -0.51 -11.92 -20.02
CA ALA A 158 0.49 -10.86 -19.88
C ALA A 158 -0.08 -9.59 -19.23
N ILE A 159 -1.33 -9.21 -19.57
CA ILE A 159 -2.06 -8.11 -18.93
C ILE A 159 -2.16 -8.32 -17.41
N ILE A 160 -2.57 -9.50 -16.96
CA ILE A 160 -2.73 -9.82 -15.53
C ILE A 160 -1.36 -9.89 -14.83
N VAL A 161 -0.32 -10.37 -15.51
CA VAL A 161 1.05 -10.44 -14.98
C VAL A 161 1.65 -9.04 -14.82
N ALA A 162 1.49 -8.16 -15.81
CA ALA A 162 2.04 -6.81 -15.81
C ALA A 162 1.28 -5.83 -14.90
N SER A 163 -0.05 -5.98 -14.75
CA SER A 163 -0.86 -5.10 -13.90
C SER A 163 -0.66 -5.35 -12.41
N MET A 164 -0.39 -6.61 -12.03
CA MET A 164 -0.31 -7.05 -10.64
C MET A 164 0.70 -6.30 -9.75
N PRO A 165 1.96 -6.03 -10.14
CA PRO A 165 2.86 -5.23 -9.30
C PRO A 165 2.27 -3.84 -8.98
N PHE A 166 1.76 -3.11 -9.97
CA PHE A 166 1.16 -1.78 -9.75
C PHE A 166 -0.07 -1.84 -8.84
N MET A 167 -0.94 -2.84 -9.02
CA MET A 167 -2.11 -3.05 -8.16
C MET A 167 -1.73 -3.32 -6.69
N LEU A 168 -0.70 -4.14 -6.44
CA LEU A 168 -0.26 -4.44 -5.08
C LEU A 168 0.48 -3.25 -4.44
N VAL A 169 1.28 -2.51 -5.20
CA VAL A 169 1.98 -1.31 -4.69
C VAL A 169 0.99 -0.17 -4.38
N ALA A 170 0.02 0.10 -5.26
CA ALA A 170 -1.01 1.11 -5.00
C ALA A 170 -1.81 0.79 -3.72
N LEU A 171 -2.18 -0.48 -3.53
CA LEU A 171 -2.87 -0.93 -2.31
C LEU A 171 -1.96 -0.85 -1.06
N ALA A 172 -0.70 -1.24 -1.17
CA ALA A 172 0.25 -1.16 -0.06
C ALA A 172 0.52 0.30 0.35
N ILE A 173 0.73 1.20 -0.62
CA ILE A 173 0.85 2.64 -0.38
C ILE A 173 -0.43 3.19 0.26
N LYS A 174 -1.63 2.75 -0.15
CA LYS A 174 -2.86 3.22 0.52
C LYS A 174 -2.94 2.83 2.00
N ILE A 175 -2.33 1.72 2.39
CA ILE A 175 -2.29 1.25 3.78
C ILE A 175 -1.17 1.95 4.56
N ALA A 176 0.02 2.12 3.97
CA ALA A 176 1.13 2.84 4.58
C ALA A 176 0.83 4.34 4.78
N SER A 177 0.18 4.98 3.80
CA SER A 177 -0.33 6.37 3.91
C SER A 177 -1.71 6.43 4.58
N SER A 178 -1.90 5.68 5.67
CA SER A 178 -3.13 5.71 6.48
C SER A 178 -2.86 6.15 7.91
N GLY A 179 -3.82 6.83 8.55
CA GLY A 179 -3.70 7.26 9.94
C GLY A 179 -3.50 6.10 10.94
N MET A 180 -3.83 4.85 10.59
CA MET A 180 -3.51 3.69 11.40
C MET A 180 -2.02 3.32 11.32
N PHE A 181 -1.40 3.45 10.14
CA PHE A 181 0.05 3.27 9.98
C PHE A 181 0.81 4.39 10.68
N LEU A 182 0.44 5.66 10.47
CA LEU A 182 1.00 6.80 11.22
C LEU A 182 0.91 6.61 12.74
N ARG A 183 -0.24 6.14 13.25
CA ARG A 183 -0.42 5.86 14.67
C ARG A 183 0.42 4.68 15.17
N PHE A 184 0.70 3.69 14.33
CA PHE A 184 1.64 2.62 14.68
C PHE A 184 3.07 3.17 14.77
N GLU A 185 3.51 3.95 13.78
CA GLU A 185 4.85 4.53 13.77
C GLU A 185 5.11 5.48 14.96
N TYR A 186 4.23 6.45 15.21
CA TYR A 186 4.48 7.48 16.23
C TYR A 186 4.21 7.03 17.69
N PHE A 187 3.55 5.89 17.92
CA PHE A 187 3.13 5.46 19.28
C PHE A 187 3.38 3.97 19.62
N ILE A 188 3.74 3.12 18.65
CA ILE A 188 3.88 1.66 18.85
C ILE A 188 5.25 1.15 18.39
N ASN A 189 5.84 1.72 17.33
CA ASN A 189 7.19 1.37 16.87
C ASN A 189 8.24 1.83 17.91
N PRO A 190 8.95 0.91 18.61
CA PRO A 190 9.89 1.28 19.67
C PRO A 190 11.24 1.80 19.15
N VAL A 191 11.45 1.82 17.83
CA VAL A 191 12.67 2.29 17.15
C VAL A 191 12.46 3.66 16.48
N PHE A 192 11.23 4.17 16.45
CA PHE A 192 10.92 5.42 15.77
C PHE A 192 11.63 6.62 16.45
N PRO A 193 12.40 7.44 15.72
CA PRO A 193 13.21 8.48 16.32
C PRO A 193 12.37 9.67 16.79
N ASN A 194 12.55 10.11 18.03
CA ASN A 194 11.98 11.36 18.56
C ASN A 194 12.40 12.60 17.75
N ASP A 195 11.59 13.65 17.76
CA ASP A 195 11.95 14.92 17.14
C ASP A 195 13.03 15.65 17.95
N LYS A 196 13.97 16.30 17.25
CA LYS A 196 15.02 17.13 17.88
C LYS A 196 14.66 18.62 17.92
N TYR A 197 13.56 19.00 17.25
CA TYR A 197 13.18 20.37 16.97
C TYR A 197 11.79 20.74 17.52
N GLY A 198 11.23 19.91 18.41
CA GLY A 198 10.08 20.24 19.24
C GLY A 198 8.76 19.51 18.97
N PHE A 199 8.64 18.67 17.93
CA PHE A 199 7.39 17.91 17.72
C PHE A 199 7.28 16.70 18.65
N HIS A 200 6.16 16.58 19.36
CA HIS A 200 5.74 15.36 20.02
C HIS A 200 5.01 14.42 19.03
N SER A 201 4.79 13.16 19.41
CA SER A 201 4.08 12.17 18.59
C SER A 201 2.65 12.60 18.21
N GLU A 202 2.02 13.44 19.02
CA GLU A 202 0.68 13.99 18.74
C GLU A 202 0.72 15.07 17.66
N ASP A 203 1.68 16.01 17.72
CA ASP A 203 1.93 17.01 16.66
C ASP A 203 2.28 16.32 15.34
N ARG A 204 3.16 15.30 15.41
CA ARG A 204 3.54 14.51 14.23
C ARG A 204 2.35 13.80 13.62
N LEU A 205 1.51 13.13 14.42
CA LEU A 205 0.29 12.50 13.90
C LEU A 205 -0.67 13.53 13.30
N HIS A 206 -0.82 14.71 13.91
CA HIS A 206 -1.67 15.77 13.41
C HIS A 206 -1.20 16.27 12.04
N TYR A 207 0.03 16.78 11.94
CA TYR A 207 0.53 17.37 10.69
C TYR A 207 0.78 16.33 9.59
N ALA A 208 1.28 15.13 9.91
CA ALA A 208 1.42 14.04 8.93
C ALA A 208 0.07 13.54 8.39
N SER A 209 -1.02 13.70 9.15
CA SER A 209 -2.36 13.38 8.65
C SER A 209 -2.80 14.32 7.53
N TYR A 210 -2.43 15.61 7.55
CA TYR A 210 -2.67 16.51 6.40
C TYR A 210 -1.89 16.04 5.17
N VAL A 211 -0.58 15.77 5.32
CA VAL A 211 0.26 15.32 4.21
C VAL A 211 -0.24 14.01 3.59
N THR A 212 -0.62 13.02 4.40
CA THR A 212 -1.16 11.75 3.89
C THR A 212 -2.58 11.84 3.34
N ASN A 213 -3.43 12.74 3.85
CA ASN A 213 -4.74 13.02 3.26
C ASN A 213 -4.61 13.73 1.90
N TYR A 214 -3.65 14.66 1.78
CA TYR A 214 -3.40 15.42 0.55
C TYR A 214 -3.10 14.51 -0.66
N LEU A 215 -2.41 13.38 -0.45
CA LEU A 215 -2.15 12.39 -1.51
C LEU A 215 -3.41 11.77 -2.13
N PHE A 216 -4.58 11.87 -1.50
CA PHE A 216 -5.82 11.22 -1.94
C PHE A 216 -7.06 12.13 -1.97
N ASN A 217 -6.94 13.43 -1.64
CA ASN A 217 -8.03 14.41 -1.80
C ASN A 217 -8.01 15.06 -3.20
N GLY A 218 -9.08 15.77 -3.55
CA GLY A 218 -9.20 16.50 -4.82
C GLY A 218 -8.48 17.85 -4.85
N ASP A 219 -7.89 18.27 -3.73
CA ASP A 219 -7.46 19.66 -3.52
C ASP A 219 -6.09 19.97 -4.16
N SER A 220 -5.85 21.24 -4.46
CA SER A 220 -4.54 21.73 -4.94
C SER A 220 -3.52 21.83 -3.81
N SER A 221 -2.26 22.12 -4.13
CA SER A 221 -1.16 22.37 -3.17
C SER A 221 -1.50 23.36 -2.06
N ARG A 222 -2.45 24.28 -2.31
CA ARG A 222 -3.04 25.16 -1.30
C ARG A 222 -3.50 24.43 -0.03
N TYR A 223 -3.97 23.19 -0.13
CA TYR A 223 -4.37 22.38 1.02
C TYR A 223 -3.27 22.21 2.08
N LEU A 224 -1.99 22.23 1.67
CA LEU A 224 -0.85 22.21 2.60
C LEU A 224 -0.37 23.63 2.96
N ALA A 225 -0.52 24.61 2.06
CA ALA A 225 -0.19 26.01 2.34
C ALA A 225 -1.10 26.66 3.39
N ASP A 226 -2.38 26.27 3.45
CA ASP A 226 -3.34 26.72 4.47
C ASP A 226 -3.13 25.99 5.84
N VAL A 227 -2.12 25.12 5.99
CA VAL A 227 -1.77 24.46 7.27
C VAL A 227 -0.77 25.30 8.05
N VAL A 228 -1.19 25.82 9.21
CA VAL A 228 -0.39 26.70 10.07
C VAL A 228 -0.19 26.13 11.48
N PHE A 229 0.89 26.57 12.14
CA PHE A 229 1.12 26.39 13.57
C PHE A 229 0.17 27.27 14.41
N PRO A 230 0.04 27.02 15.73
CA PRO A 230 -0.79 27.84 16.62
C PRO A 230 -0.39 29.33 16.71
N ASP A 231 0.82 29.70 16.26
CA ASP A 231 1.28 31.09 16.17
C ASP A 231 1.01 31.75 14.79
N GLY A 232 0.33 31.03 13.88
CA GLY A 232 -0.05 31.51 12.56
C GLY A 232 1.00 31.35 11.47
N LYS A 233 2.20 30.81 11.75
CA LYS A 233 3.21 30.55 10.71
C LYS A 233 2.85 29.30 9.88
N PRO A 234 3.15 29.24 8.57
CA PRO A 234 3.02 28.02 7.78
C PRO A 234 3.80 26.85 8.39
N VAL A 235 3.23 25.64 8.32
CA VAL A 235 3.92 24.41 8.75
C VAL A 235 4.95 23.96 7.72
N PHE A 236 4.67 24.18 6.44
CA PHE A 236 5.49 23.75 5.31
C PHE A 236 6.00 24.95 4.52
N THR A 237 7.24 24.86 4.06
CA THR A 237 7.84 25.77 3.07
C THR A 237 7.25 25.55 1.67
N ASP A 238 7.38 26.54 0.79
CA ASP A 238 6.97 26.42 -0.61
C ASP A 238 7.65 25.23 -1.33
N GLY A 239 8.88 24.88 -0.93
CA GLY A 239 9.62 23.73 -1.47
C GLY A 239 9.00 22.38 -1.09
N GLU A 240 8.65 22.21 0.19
CA GLU A 240 7.96 21.00 0.67
C GLU A 240 6.56 20.86 0.04
N ILE A 241 5.85 21.99 -0.13
CA ILE A 241 4.53 22.03 -0.76
C ILE A 241 4.63 21.68 -2.26
N ALA A 242 5.65 22.18 -2.96
CA ALA A 242 5.92 21.84 -4.36
C ALA A 242 6.26 20.35 -4.52
N HIS A 243 7.18 19.83 -3.69
CA HIS A 243 7.53 18.40 -3.70
C HIS A 243 6.32 17.51 -3.42
N MET A 244 5.49 17.85 -2.44
CA MET A 244 4.27 17.09 -2.16
C MET A 244 3.28 17.12 -3.32
N SER A 245 3.24 18.20 -4.12
CA SER A 245 2.45 18.25 -5.36
C SER A 245 2.98 17.27 -6.42
N ASP A 246 4.30 17.15 -6.58
CA ASP A 246 4.91 16.17 -7.49
C ASP A 246 4.65 14.73 -7.02
N VAL A 247 4.82 14.46 -5.72
CA VAL A 247 4.51 13.15 -5.10
C VAL A 247 3.04 12.80 -5.29
N LYS A 248 2.12 13.76 -5.12
CA LYS A 248 0.68 13.57 -5.39
C LYS A 248 0.43 13.23 -6.86
N GLY A 249 1.13 13.87 -7.79
CA GLY A 249 1.10 13.54 -9.21
C GLY A 249 1.51 12.08 -9.48
N LEU A 250 2.65 11.66 -8.92
CA LEU A 250 3.19 10.30 -9.05
C LEU A 250 2.25 9.24 -8.44
N VAL A 251 1.71 9.49 -7.25
CA VAL A 251 0.73 8.60 -6.59
C VAL A 251 -0.56 8.53 -7.41
N THR A 252 -1.06 9.65 -7.95
CA THR A 252 -2.26 9.67 -8.81
C THR A 252 -2.05 8.84 -10.08
N LEU A 253 -0.87 8.96 -10.73
CA LEU A 253 -0.50 8.17 -11.90
C LEU A 253 -0.43 6.68 -11.59
N LEU A 254 0.19 6.30 -10.46
CA LEU A 254 0.23 4.90 -10.01
C LEU A 254 -1.18 4.33 -9.80
N PHE A 255 -2.08 5.07 -9.15
CA PHE A 255 -3.45 4.62 -8.91
C PHE A 255 -4.26 4.54 -10.21
N PHE A 256 -4.07 5.45 -11.16
CA PHE A 256 -4.65 5.36 -12.50
C PHE A 256 -4.19 4.10 -13.23
N ILE A 257 -2.89 3.81 -13.25
CA ILE A 257 -2.32 2.59 -13.84
C ILE A 257 -2.88 1.33 -13.14
N ALA A 258 -2.97 1.34 -11.81
CA ALA A 258 -3.53 0.23 -11.04
C ALA A 258 -5.02 -0.01 -11.32
N ILE A 259 -5.83 1.04 -11.49
CA ILE A 259 -7.27 0.94 -11.80
C ILE A 259 -7.48 0.44 -13.23
N VAL A 260 -6.77 1.00 -14.22
CA VAL A 260 -6.83 0.53 -15.61
C VAL A 260 -6.35 -0.92 -15.72
N GLY A 261 -5.23 -1.24 -15.08
CA GLY A 261 -4.68 -2.59 -14.99
C GLY A 261 -5.65 -3.58 -14.31
N MET A 262 -6.35 -3.16 -13.26
CA MET A 262 -7.40 -3.95 -12.60
C MET A 262 -8.57 -4.25 -13.54
N ILE A 263 -9.09 -3.24 -14.25
CA ILE A 263 -10.21 -3.41 -15.19
C ILE A 263 -9.81 -4.38 -16.32
N LEU A 264 -8.64 -4.16 -16.95
CA LEU A 264 -8.12 -5.04 -17.99
C LEU A 264 -7.82 -6.46 -17.48
N SER A 265 -7.37 -6.59 -16.24
CA SER A 265 -7.14 -7.88 -15.57
C SER A 265 -8.44 -8.64 -15.28
N LEU A 266 -9.52 -7.95 -14.89
CA LEU A 266 -10.84 -8.54 -14.68
C LEU A 266 -11.44 -9.06 -15.99
N ILE A 267 -11.39 -8.26 -17.06
CA ILE A 267 -11.81 -8.67 -18.41
C ILE A 267 -11.00 -9.90 -18.87
N SER A 268 -9.68 -9.84 -18.71
CA SER A 268 -8.76 -10.94 -19.03
C SER A 268 -9.04 -12.21 -18.21
N ALA A 269 -9.39 -12.07 -16.93
CA ALA A 269 -9.70 -13.18 -16.05
C ALA A 269 -11.03 -13.87 -16.42
N VAL A 270 -12.06 -13.11 -16.82
CA VAL A 270 -13.31 -13.65 -17.37
C VAL A 270 -13.03 -14.40 -18.68
N TYR A 271 -12.23 -13.83 -19.59
CA TYR A 271 -11.83 -14.47 -20.84
C TYR A 271 -11.06 -15.79 -20.61
N LEU A 272 -10.07 -15.81 -19.71
CA LEU A 272 -9.33 -17.03 -19.33
C LEU A 272 -10.24 -18.05 -18.62
N GLY A 273 -11.24 -17.59 -17.88
CA GLY A 273 -12.18 -18.38 -17.07
C GLY A 273 -13.22 -19.18 -17.85
N ARG A 274 -13.42 -18.87 -19.15
CA ARG A 274 -14.38 -19.55 -20.04
C ARG A 274 -14.31 -21.08 -19.96
N LYS A 275 -15.47 -21.76 -20.10
CA LYS A 275 -15.65 -23.22 -19.87
C LYS A 275 -14.51 -24.09 -20.41
N TYR A 276 -14.10 -23.86 -21.67
CA TYR A 276 -13.03 -24.60 -22.36
C TYR A 276 -11.67 -23.87 -22.45
N GLY A 277 -11.52 -22.71 -21.82
CA GLY A 277 -10.28 -21.92 -21.83
C GLY A 277 -9.16 -22.51 -20.95
N PRO A 278 -7.94 -21.93 -21.01
CA PRO A 278 -6.80 -22.38 -20.22
C PRO A 278 -7.03 -22.24 -18.71
N GLY A 279 -7.82 -21.25 -18.27
CA GLY A 279 -8.17 -21.02 -16.87
C GLY A 279 -7.14 -20.17 -16.14
N LEU A 280 -7.63 -19.24 -15.29
CA LEU A 280 -6.88 -18.20 -14.58
C LEU A 280 -5.63 -18.68 -13.79
N HIS A 281 -5.55 -19.96 -13.44
CA HIS A 281 -4.44 -20.56 -12.70
C HIS A 281 -3.04 -20.35 -13.29
N HIS A 282 -2.90 -20.17 -14.60
CA HIS A 282 -1.60 -19.91 -15.23
C HIS A 282 -1.16 -18.47 -15.00
N ALA A 283 -2.06 -17.51 -15.24
CA ALA A 283 -1.83 -16.09 -14.99
C ALA A 283 -1.57 -15.82 -13.50
N MET A 284 -2.40 -16.31 -12.58
CA MET A 284 -2.16 -16.18 -11.13
C MET A 284 -0.78 -16.65 -10.69
N ARG A 285 -0.27 -17.74 -11.30
CA ARG A 285 1.06 -18.25 -10.98
C ARG A 285 2.16 -17.33 -11.48
N TRP A 286 2.09 -16.90 -12.73
CA TRP A 286 3.10 -16.01 -13.30
C TRP A 286 3.06 -14.61 -12.67
N SER A 287 1.89 -14.08 -12.35
CA SER A 287 1.75 -12.81 -11.62
C SER A 287 2.48 -12.88 -10.28
N GLY A 288 2.22 -13.93 -9.50
CA GLY A 288 2.90 -14.13 -8.22
C GLY A 288 4.41 -14.39 -8.38
N ILE A 289 4.86 -15.16 -9.38
CA ILE A 289 6.29 -15.41 -9.60
C ILE A 289 7.02 -14.13 -10.03
N VAL A 290 6.54 -13.45 -11.08
CA VAL A 290 7.19 -12.25 -11.63
C VAL A 290 7.21 -11.13 -10.58
N THR A 291 6.10 -10.89 -9.89
CA THR A 291 6.03 -9.85 -8.85
C THR A 291 6.94 -10.20 -7.67
N LEU A 292 6.95 -11.45 -7.20
CA LEU A 292 7.84 -11.91 -6.13
C LEU A 292 9.32 -11.78 -6.51
N THR A 293 9.71 -12.18 -7.72
CA THR A 293 11.09 -12.06 -8.19
C THR A 293 11.52 -10.60 -8.32
N PHE A 294 10.67 -9.74 -8.89
CA PHE A 294 10.96 -8.31 -9.02
C PHE A 294 11.11 -7.64 -7.65
N PHE A 295 10.17 -7.87 -6.71
CA PHE A 295 10.25 -7.30 -5.37
C PHE A 295 11.37 -7.88 -4.51
N ALA A 296 11.73 -9.16 -4.68
CA ALA A 296 12.90 -9.73 -4.02
C ALA A 296 14.20 -9.03 -4.47
N ILE A 297 14.35 -8.73 -5.77
CA ILE A 297 15.50 -7.98 -6.29
C ILE A 297 15.53 -6.56 -5.71
N LEU A 298 14.42 -5.82 -5.76
CA LEU A 298 14.34 -4.46 -5.20
C LEU A 298 14.65 -4.45 -3.69
N THR A 299 14.12 -5.42 -2.93
CA THR A 299 14.36 -5.54 -1.49
C THR A 299 15.84 -5.80 -1.19
N VAL A 300 16.51 -6.68 -1.97
CA VAL A 300 17.95 -6.93 -1.81
C VAL A 300 18.78 -5.68 -2.14
N VAL A 301 18.42 -4.91 -3.18
CA VAL A 301 19.11 -3.65 -3.51
C VAL A 301 18.94 -2.63 -2.37
N ALA A 302 17.72 -2.43 -1.87
CA ALA A 302 17.43 -1.51 -0.77
C ALA A 302 18.15 -1.89 0.54
N LEU A 303 18.27 -3.20 0.85
CA LEU A 303 18.98 -3.69 2.03
C LEU A 303 20.51 -3.58 1.92
N LEU A 304 21.07 -3.51 0.71
CA LEU A 304 22.51 -3.34 0.48
C LEU A 304 22.97 -1.88 0.48
N GLY A 305 22.06 -0.93 0.28
CA GLY A 305 22.36 0.51 0.24
C GLY A 305 21.10 1.35 0.25
N TRP A 306 20.52 1.55 1.45
CA TRP A 306 19.25 2.27 1.60
C TRP A 306 19.32 3.70 1.05
N GLU A 307 20.35 4.46 1.42
CA GLU A 307 20.51 5.85 0.97
C GLU A 307 20.60 5.94 -0.57
N GLN A 308 21.37 5.04 -1.20
CA GLN A 308 21.50 5.02 -2.67
C GLN A 308 20.21 4.57 -3.36
N PHE A 309 19.47 3.64 -2.77
CA PHE A 309 18.16 3.23 -3.26
C PHE A 309 17.12 4.36 -3.14
N PHE A 310 17.10 5.06 -2.00
CA PHE A 310 16.19 6.18 -1.75
C PHE A 310 16.50 7.37 -2.67
N THR A 311 17.77 7.78 -2.77
CA THR A 311 18.22 8.82 -3.71
C THR A 311 17.92 8.43 -5.17
N GLY A 312 18.29 7.23 -5.60
CA GLY A 312 18.05 6.75 -6.97
C GLY A 312 16.57 6.55 -7.31
N PHE A 313 15.69 6.38 -6.33
CA PHE A 313 14.25 6.47 -6.52
C PHE A 313 13.81 7.92 -6.77
N HIS A 314 14.27 8.88 -5.95
CA HIS A 314 13.85 10.28 -6.09
C HIS A 314 14.37 10.91 -7.39
N ASP A 315 15.63 10.71 -7.75
CA ASP A 315 16.21 11.21 -9.01
C ASP A 315 15.62 10.55 -10.28
N MET A 316 14.83 9.48 -10.14
CA MET A 316 14.07 8.86 -11.25
C MET A 316 12.72 9.55 -11.50
N PHE A 317 12.15 10.22 -10.50
CA PHE A 317 10.78 10.77 -10.55
C PHE A 317 10.69 12.28 -10.31
N PHE A 318 11.71 12.90 -9.70
CA PHE A 318 11.76 14.31 -9.33
C PHE A 318 13.04 14.96 -9.82
N ALA A 319 13.03 16.29 -9.98
CA ALA A 319 14.23 17.02 -10.38
C ALA A 319 15.23 17.11 -9.21
N SER A 320 16.53 17.08 -9.52
CA SER A 320 17.58 17.16 -8.51
C SER A 320 17.44 18.45 -7.68
N GLY A 321 17.39 18.30 -6.35
CA GLY A 321 17.22 19.40 -5.41
C GLY A 321 15.76 19.79 -5.09
N THR A 322 14.75 19.31 -5.81
CA THR A 322 13.33 19.62 -5.46
C THR A 322 12.76 18.73 -4.35
N TRP A 323 13.51 17.71 -3.91
CA TRP A 323 13.11 16.73 -2.90
C TRP A 323 14.03 16.74 -1.65
N GLN A 324 14.98 17.66 -1.58
CA GLN A 324 16.03 17.71 -0.55
C GLN A 324 15.78 18.87 0.41
N PHE A 325 15.72 18.57 1.71
CA PHE A 325 15.26 19.47 2.77
C PHE A 325 16.25 19.56 3.92
N TYR A 326 16.21 20.65 4.68
CA TYR A 326 16.98 20.83 5.92
C TYR A 326 16.38 19.97 7.04
N LEU A 327 17.20 19.62 8.05
CA LEU A 327 16.78 18.70 9.11
C LEU A 327 15.71 19.27 10.05
N ASP A 328 15.56 20.60 10.06
CA ASP A 328 14.55 21.37 10.78
C ASP A 328 13.25 21.61 9.99
N ASP A 329 13.22 21.35 8.68
CA ASP A 329 12.02 21.42 7.83
C ASP A 329 10.98 20.37 8.27
N SER A 330 9.70 20.74 8.25
CA SER A 330 8.63 19.94 8.85
C SER A 330 8.45 18.57 8.20
N LEU A 331 8.54 18.46 6.89
CA LEU A 331 8.23 17.24 6.13
C LEU A 331 9.20 16.11 6.47
N ILE A 332 10.51 16.38 6.55
CA ILE A 332 11.51 15.37 6.94
C ILE A 332 11.46 15.04 8.44
N ARG A 333 10.94 15.95 9.27
CA ARG A 333 10.66 15.70 10.70
C ARG A 333 9.40 14.86 10.91
N LEU A 334 8.40 14.99 10.06
CA LEU A 334 7.20 14.14 10.06
C LEU A 334 7.50 12.75 9.50
N PHE A 335 8.28 12.69 8.42
CA PHE A 335 8.65 11.47 7.71
C PHE A 335 10.18 11.29 7.67
N PRO A 336 10.82 11.02 8.83
CA PRO A 336 12.27 10.79 8.92
C PRO A 336 12.66 9.51 8.16
N PRO A 337 13.95 9.29 7.85
CA PRO A 337 14.41 8.11 7.10
C PRO A 337 13.88 6.76 7.62
N GLN A 338 13.72 6.61 8.94
CA GLN A 338 13.12 5.43 9.57
C GLN A 338 11.68 5.16 9.09
N PHE A 339 10.83 6.19 8.93
CA PHE A 339 9.47 6.04 8.41
C PHE A 339 9.48 5.42 7.00
N TRP A 340 10.40 5.86 6.15
CA TRP A 340 10.52 5.36 4.78
C TRP A 340 11.08 3.94 4.73
N ILE A 341 11.98 3.58 5.65
CA ILE A 341 12.44 2.19 5.84
C ILE A 341 11.26 1.31 6.24
N ASP A 342 10.50 1.67 7.28
CA ASP A 342 9.40 0.85 7.81
C ASP A 342 8.23 0.75 6.81
N ALA A 343 7.90 1.84 6.11
CA ALA A 343 6.95 1.82 4.99
C ALA A 343 7.46 0.94 3.81
N GLY A 344 8.74 1.00 3.48
CA GLY A 344 9.37 0.16 2.45
C GLY A 344 9.34 -1.33 2.82
N VAL A 345 9.65 -1.66 4.07
CA VAL A 345 9.54 -3.03 4.63
C VAL A 345 8.10 -3.51 4.61
N PHE A 346 7.13 -2.66 4.99
CA PHE A 346 5.70 -2.99 4.90
C PHE A 346 5.27 -3.30 3.45
N VAL A 347 5.63 -2.44 2.48
CA VAL A 347 5.31 -2.64 1.06
C VAL A 347 5.93 -3.94 0.55
N ALA A 348 7.21 -4.19 0.84
CA ALA A 348 7.89 -5.41 0.44
C ALA A 348 7.23 -6.67 1.04
N ALA A 349 6.98 -6.68 2.36
CA ALA A 349 6.34 -7.80 3.05
C ALA A 349 4.91 -8.08 2.53
N PHE A 350 4.12 -7.02 2.30
CA PHE A 350 2.77 -7.13 1.74
C PHE A 350 2.79 -7.75 0.34
N VAL A 351 3.63 -7.22 -0.57
CA VAL A 351 3.74 -7.70 -1.95
C VAL A 351 4.25 -9.14 -2.00
N VAL A 352 5.23 -9.51 -1.17
CA VAL A 352 5.73 -10.89 -1.03
C VAL A 352 4.63 -11.83 -0.55
N LEU A 353 3.90 -11.47 0.52
CA LEU A 353 2.83 -12.30 1.10
C LEU A 353 1.70 -12.57 0.09
N ILE A 354 1.21 -11.53 -0.59
CA ILE A 354 0.15 -11.68 -1.59
C ILE A 354 0.65 -12.46 -2.81
N SER A 355 1.90 -12.26 -3.24
CA SER A 355 2.50 -13.03 -4.34
C SER A 355 2.60 -14.53 -4.02
N ILE A 356 3.01 -14.89 -2.79
CA ILE A 356 3.02 -16.29 -2.31
C ILE A 356 1.59 -16.86 -2.28
N LEU A 357 0.60 -16.08 -1.82
CA LEU A 357 -0.80 -16.49 -1.79
C LEU A 357 -1.37 -16.76 -3.20
N LEU A 358 -1.05 -15.91 -4.18
CA LEU A 358 -1.42 -16.11 -5.58
C LEU A 358 -0.81 -17.41 -6.16
N ILE A 359 0.47 -17.68 -5.88
CA ILE A 359 1.14 -18.94 -6.26
C ILE A 359 0.44 -20.15 -5.60
N ALA A 360 0.09 -20.07 -4.32
CA ALA A 360 -0.59 -21.13 -3.59
C ALA A 360 -1.99 -21.42 -4.17
N ILE A 361 -2.82 -20.39 -4.38
CA ILE A 361 -4.15 -20.49 -5.00
C ILE A 361 -4.06 -21.07 -6.41
N SER A 362 -3.03 -20.70 -7.20
CA SER A 362 -2.79 -21.27 -8.53
C SER A 362 -2.66 -22.79 -8.54
N ARG A 363 -2.08 -23.38 -7.48
CA ARG A 363 -1.88 -24.84 -7.35
C ARG A 363 -3.20 -25.54 -7.02
N ILE A 364 -4.05 -24.92 -6.20
CA ILE A 364 -5.39 -25.42 -5.85
C ILE A 364 -6.32 -25.37 -7.07
N GLY A 365 -6.35 -24.24 -7.79
CA GLY A 365 -7.16 -24.07 -9.01
C GLY A 365 -6.79 -25.08 -10.11
N HIS A 366 -5.49 -25.33 -10.29
CA HIS A 366 -5.01 -26.37 -11.22
C HIS A 366 -5.52 -27.77 -10.85
N LYS A 367 -5.39 -28.18 -9.57
CA LYS A 367 -5.88 -29.48 -9.09
C LYS A 367 -7.38 -29.65 -9.35
N LYS A 368 -8.20 -28.63 -9.02
CA LYS A 368 -9.66 -28.67 -9.26
C LYS A 368 -10.01 -28.83 -10.75
N ARG A 369 -9.37 -28.07 -11.66
CA ARG A 369 -9.64 -28.23 -13.11
C ARG A 369 -9.13 -29.56 -13.69
N LYS A 370 -8.04 -30.15 -13.15
CA LYS A 370 -7.59 -31.50 -13.54
C LYS A 370 -8.64 -32.56 -13.20
N LEU A 371 -9.13 -32.57 -11.96
CA LEU A 371 -10.16 -33.50 -11.50
C LEU A 371 -11.47 -33.36 -12.31
N ALA A 372 -11.92 -32.14 -12.58
CA ALA A 372 -13.11 -31.91 -13.41
C ALA A 372 -12.96 -32.43 -14.85
N ARG A 373 -11.76 -32.29 -15.45
CA ARG A 373 -11.42 -32.85 -16.77
C ARG A 373 -11.30 -34.38 -16.76
N GLU A 374 -10.96 -34.99 -15.63
CA GLU A 374 -10.89 -36.44 -15.47
C GLU A 374 -12.27 -37.06 -15.22
N ALA A 375 -13.17 -36.37 -14.53
CA ALA A 375 -14.58 -36.75 -14.41
C ALA A 375 -15.30 -36.67 -15.77
N ALA A 376 -15.13 -35.56 -16.51
CA ALA A 376 -15.69 -35.37 -17.85
C ALA A 376 -14.99 -36.18 -18.98
N LYS A 377 -14.20 -37.20 -18.61
CA LYS A 377 -13.65 -38.25 -19.49
C LYS A 377 -14.13 -39.66 -19.09
N LYS A 378 -14.92 -39.77 -18.02
CA LYS A 378 -15.44 -41.01 -17.44
C LYS A 378 -16.97 -41.09 -17.44
N ALA A 379 -17.62 -39.94 -17.59
CA ALA A 379 -19.00 -39.78 -18.07
C ALA A 379 -18.95 -39.40 -19.56
#